data_AF-A0A1H8CW81-F1
#
_entry.id   AF-A0A1H8CW81-F1
#
_cell.length_a   1.000
_cell.length_b   1.000
_cell.length_c   1.000
_cell.angle_alpha   90.00
_cell.angle_beta   90.00
_cell.angle_gamma   90.00
#
_symmetry.space_group_name_H-M   'P 1'
#
loop_
_entity.id
_entity.type
_entity.pdbx_description
1 polymer ?
#
loop_
_entity_poly.entity_id
_entity_poly.type
_entity_poly.pdbx_seq_one_letter_code
_entity_poly.pdbx_strand_id
1 'polypeptide(L)'
;MSHSPRRRVASVVSTFLFTLLLAFLFAHVEVEIEGPHGWATSLPTWRIENHWLLDLLWGGRAMTGYHAWVFPFIALFFHFPMVFRGFWSWRAQVRAIACVMLFWVAEDGLWFVLNPAFGLARFDPVDVPWHRHWWGPAPADYWVFGFLCLVLFVLSALPKARRPAHEPPVARKPRAHARIPR
;
A
#
# COMPACT_ATOMS: atom_id res chain seq x y z
N MET A 1 -24.92 0.27 -6.97
CA MET A 1 -25.26 -1.09 -6.49
C MET A 1 -24.92 -1.18 -5.01
N SER A 2 -25.89 -1.48 -4.14
CA SER A 2 -25.68 -1.60 -2.70
C SER A 2 -25.01 -2.94 -2.38
N HIS A 3 -23.70 -2.94 -2.09
CA HIS A 3 -23.01 -4.17 -1.68
C HIS A 3 -23.39 -4.53 -0.23
N SER A 4 -23.89 -5.75 -0.03
CA SER A 4 -24.15 -6.27 1.31
C SER A 4 -22.87 -6.23 2.17
N PRO A 5 -22.97 -6.03 3.50
CA PRO A 5 -21.81 -5.99 4.38
C PRO A 5 -20.86 -7.19 4.20
N ARG A 6 -21.42 -8.39 4.02
CA ARG A 6 -20.67 -9.63 3.77
C ARG A 6 -19.78 -9.55 2.52
N ARG A 7 -20.27 -9.00 1.41
CA ARG A 7 -19.48 -8.86 0.17
C ARG A 7 -18.32 -7.87 0.34
N ARG A 8 -18.49 -6.84 1.17
CA ARG A 8 -17.41 -5.88 1.48
C ARG A 8 -16.29 -6.52 2.28
N VAL A 9 -16.65 -7.23 3.35
CA VAL A 9 -15.68 -7.94 4.19
C VAL A 9 -14.94 -8.99 3.39
N ALA A 10 -15.67 -9.83 2.63
CA ALA A 10 -15.05 -10.82 1.75
C ALA A 10 -14.08 -10.16 0.76
N SER A 11 -14.47 -9.05 0.13
CA SER A 11 -13.60 -8.31 -0.77
C SER A 11 -12.33 -7.79 -0.08
N VAL A 12 -12.41 -7.28 1.15
CA VAL A 12 -11.24 -6.82 1.90
C VAL A 12 -10.32 -7.98 2.25
N VAL A 13 -10.87 -9.07 2.79
CA VAL A 13 -10.10 -10.27 3.17
C VAL A 13 -9.43 -10.89 1.94
N SER A 14 -10.16 -11.07 0.83
CA SER A 14 -9.58 -11.60 -0.40
C SER A 14 -8.47 -10.69 -0.94
N THR A 15 -8.64 -9.38 -0.90
CA THR A 15 -7.57 -8.44 -1.30
C THR A 15 -6.36 -8.54 -0.38
N PHE A 16 -6.56 -8.61 0.94
CA PHE A 16 -5.49 -8.77 1.92
C PHE A 16 -4.67 -10.05 1.66
N LEU A 17 -5.34 -11.19 1.52
CA LEU A 17 -4.69 -12.48 1.24
C LEU A 17 -3.98 -12.48 -0.11
N PHE A 18 -4.58 -11.87 -1.13
CA PHE A 18 -3.95 -11.73 -2.44
C PHE A 18 -2.68 -10.88 -2.38
N THR A 19 -2.70 -9.78 -1.63
CA THR A 19 -1.51 -8.95 -1.42
C THR A 19 -0.40 -9.72 -0.69
N LEU A 20 -0.74 -10.54 0.32
CA LEU A 20 0.25 -11.40 0.98
C LEU A 20 0.86 -12.43 0.04
N LEU A 21 0.06 -13.04 -0.84
CA LEU A 21 0.58 -13.96 -1.86
C LEU A 21 1.52 -13.24 -2.84
N LEU A 22 1.15 -12.02 -3.26
CA LEU A 22 2.00 -11.23 -4.15
C LEU A 22 3.33 -10.84 -3.46
N ALA A 23 3.26 -10.42 -2.19
CA ALA A 23 4.44 -10.13 -1.37
C ALA A 23 5.35 -11.37 -1.22
N PHE A 24 4.77 -12.54 -0.97
CA PHE A 24 5.50 -13.80 -0.90
C PHE A 24 6.24 -14.14 -2.20
N LEU A 25 5.56 -14.02 -3.34
CA LEU A 25 6.20 -14.28 -4.64
C LEU A 25 7.29 -13.26 -4.96
N PHE A 26 7.06 -11.99 -4.60
CA PHE A 26 8.04 -10.95 -4.85
C PHE A 26 9.26 -11.05 -3.93
N ALA A 27 9.08 -11.42 -2.65
CA ALA A 27 10.18 -11.69 -1.73
C ALA A 27 11.08 -12.81 -2.28
N HIS A 28 10.51 -13.86 -2.89
CA HIS A 28 11.33 -14.86 -3.60
C HIS A 28 12.14 -14.26 -4.75
N VAL A 29 11.54 -13.39 -5.57
CA VAL A 29 12.27 -12.69 -6.64
C VAL A 29 13.40 -11.85 -6.07
N GLU A 30 13.15 -11.11 -4.99
CA GLU A 30 14.15 -10.25 -4.37
C GLU A 30 15.28 -11.06 -3.71
N VAL A 31 14.97 -12.20 -3.07
CA VAL A 31 15.98 -13.13 -2.53
C VAL A 31 16.90 -13.66 -3.64
N GLU A 32 16.36 -14.05 -4.80
CA GLU A 32 17.16 -14.57 -5.93
C GLU A 32 18.11 -13.51 -6.52
N ILE A 33 17.71 -12.23 -6.53
CA ILE A 33 18.54 -11.16 -7.13
C ILE A 33 19.49 -10.50 -6.12
N GLU A 34 19.12 -10.42 -4.83
CA GLU A 34 19.94 -9.76 -3.81
C GLU A 34 20.83 -10.72 -3.01
N GLY A 35 20.36 -11.95 -2.79
CA GLY A 35 21.05 -12.96 -2.01
C GLY A 35 21.57 -12.43 -0.66
N PRO A 36 22.87 -12.57 -0.34
CA PRO A 36 23.43 -12.19 0.95
C PRO A 36 23.72 -10.68 1.10
N HIS A 37 23.55 -9.88 0.05
CA HIS A 37 24.02 -8.48 0.06
C HIS A 37 22.97 -7.50 0.55
N GLY A 38 21.69 -7.79 0.29
CA GLY A 38 20.56 -6.98 0.70
C GLY A 38 20.52 -5.57 0.09
N TRP A 39 19.33 -4.98 0.07
CA TRP A 39 19.08 -3.59 -0.28
C TRP A 39 19.72 -3.16 -1.61
N ALA A 40 19.65 -4.06 -2.60
CA ALA A 40 20.18 -3.93 -3.94
C ALA A 40 21.67 -3.55 -4.02
N THR A 41 22.47 -3.87 -3.00
CA THR A 41 23.88 -3.44 -2.90
C THR A 41 24.75 -3.95 -4.05
N SER A 42 24.46 -5.17 -4.56
CA SER A 42 25.20 -5.79 -5.66
C SER A 42 24.46 -5.78 -7.00
N LEU A 43 23.31 -5.11 -7.09
CA LEU A 43 22.58 -5.00 -8.36
C LEU A 43 23.24 -3.97 -9.28
N PRO A 44 23.22 -4.16 -10.62
CA PRO A 44 23.79 -3.23 -11.59
C PRO A 44 22.88 -2.01 -11.78
N THR A 45 22.75 -1.19 -10.74
CA THR A 45 21.84 -0.05 -10.70
C THR A 45 22.52 1.19 -10.12
N TRP A 46 22.03 2.38 -10.47
CA TRP A 46 22.51 3.62 -9.87
C TRP A 46 22.06 3.72 -8.42
N ARG A 47 22.77 4.53 -7.62
CA ARG A 47 22.50 4.66 -6.18
C ARG A 47 22.73 6.08 -5.68
N ILE A 48 21.82 6.55 -4.84
CA ILE A 48 21.89 7.82 -4.12
C ILE A 48 21.96 7.48 -2.63
N GLU A 49 23.15 7.62 -2.04
CA GLU A 49 23.40 7.25 -0.64
C GLU A 49 22.87 8.29 0.35
N ASN A 50 23.01 9.58 0.01
CA ASN A 50 22.71 10.68 0.92
C ASN A 50 21.96 11.79 0.21
N HIS A 51 20.75 12.09 0.69
CA HIS A 51 19.96 13.25 0.29
C HIS A 51 18.89 13.47 1.35
N TRP A 52 18.62 14.72 1.75
CA TRP A 52 17.67 15.03 2.84
C TRP A 52 16.23 14.51 2.59
N LEU A 53 15.82 14.41 1.31
CA LEU A 53 14.55 13.77 0.95
C LEU A 53 14.50 12.28 1.30
N LEU A 54 15.64 11.59 1.33
CA LEU A 54 15.70 10.18 1.75
C LEU A 54 15.44 10.05 3.24
N ASP A 55 15.93 10.98 4.05
CA ASP A 55 15.65 11.01 5.50
C ASP A 55 14.16 11.22 5.76
N LEU A 56 13.52 12.09 4.97
CA LEU A 56 12.10 12.42 5.13
C LEU A 56 11.15 11.36 4.55
N LEU A 57 11.43 10.82 3.35
CA LEU A 57 10.49 10.01 2.57
C LEU A 57 10.91 8.54 2.41
N TRP A 58 12.17 8.22 2.69
CA TRP A 58 12.78 6.92 2.41
C TRP A 58 13.46 6.31 3.64
N GLY A 59 13.09 6.78 4.84
CA GLY A 59 13.61 6.26 6.12
C GLY A 59 15.12 6.39 6.32
N GLY A 60 15.78 7.28 5.56
CA GLY A 60 17.24 7.44 5.55
C GLY A 60 17.99 6.29 4.85
N ARG A 61 17.28 5.45 4.08
CA ARG A 61 17.87 4.38 3.27
C ARG A 61 18.37 4.95 1.95
N ALA A 62 19.38 4.32 1.36
CA ALA A 62 19.82 4.70 0.03
C ALA A 62 18.73 4.40 -1.00
N MET A 63 18.49 5.33 -1.92
CA MET A 63 17.64 5.07 -3.09
C MET A 63 18.49 4.42 -4.17
N THR A 64 18.10 3.23 -4.61
CA THR A 64 18.71 2.56 -5.77
C THR A 64 17.78 2.66 -6.97
N GLY A 65 18.31 2.54 -8.19
CA GLY A 65 17.48 2.53 -9.38
C GLY A 65 16.50 1.36 -9.40
N TYR A 66 16.86 0.21 -8.80
CA TYR A 66 15.92 -0.89 -8.57
C TYR A 66 14.69 -0.41 -7.79
N HIS A 67 14.90 0.17 -6.61
CA HIS A 67 13.83 0.71 -5.76
C HIS A 67 13.02 1.81 -6.47
N ALA A 68 13.70 2.71 -7.19
CA ALA A 68 13.06 3.81 -7.90
C ALA A 68 12.07 3.35 -8.98
N TRP A 69 12.29 2.18 -9.58
CA TRP A 69 11.39 1.62 -10.59
C TRP A 69 10.37 0.64 -10.02
N VAL A 70 10.77 -0.19 -9.06
CA VAL A 70 9.87 -1.22 -8.54
C VAL A 70 8.81 -0.67 -7.61
N PHE A 71 9.14 0.38 -6.84
CA PHE A 71 8.17 1.04 -5.96
C PHE A 71 6.96 1.63 -6.71
N PRO A 72 7.14 2.48 -7.74
CA PRO A 72 6.01 2.95 -8.54
C PRO A 72 5.36 1.83 -9.36
N PHE A 73 6.10 0.81 -9.80
CA PHE A 73 5.51 -0.33 -10.50
C PHE A 73 4.45 -1.04 -9.64
N ILE A 74 4.78 -1.37 -8.38
CA ILE A 74 3.85 -2.00 -7.45
C ILE A 74 2.68 -1.05 -7.10
N ALA A 75 2.97 0.24 -6.90
CA ALA A 75 1.91 1.22 -6.68
C ALA A 75 0.93 1.26 -7.86
N LEU A 76 1.43 1.31 -9.11
CA LEU A 76 0.60 1.28 -10.30
C LEU A 76 -0.18 -0.03 -10.43
N PHE A 77 0.41 -1.17 -10.07
CA PHE A 77 -0.29 -2.46 -10.08
C PHE A 77 -1.53 -2.46 -9.18
N PHE A 78 -1.44 -1.95 -7.95
CA PHE A 78 -2.60 -1.87 -7.07
C PHE A 78 -3.64 -0.83 -7.49
N HIS A 79 -3.23 0.20 -8.25
CA HIS A 79 -4.15 1.18 -8.83
C HIS A 79 -4.72 0.74 -10.18
N PHE A 80 -4.11 -0.25 -10.85
CA PHE A 80 -4.49 -0.70 -12.18
C PHE A 80 -5.98 -1.05 -12.30
N PRO A 81 -6.61 -1.79 -11.35
CA PRO A 81 -8.04 -2.10 -11.45
C PRO A 81 -8.93 -0.86 -11.53
N MET A 82 -8.54 0.25 -10.89
CA MET A 82 -9.29 1.51 -10.89
C MET A 82 -9.21 2.20 -12.25
N VAL A 83 -8.00 2.24 -12.82
CA VAL A 83 -7.75 2.77 -14.17
C VAL A 83 -8.45 1.92 -15.21
N PHE A 84 -8.21 0.60 -15.19
CA PHE A 84 -8.74 -0.35 -16.16
C PHE A 84 -10.28 -0.35 -16.21
N ARG A 85 -10.93 -0.22 -15.05
CA ARG A 85 -12.40 -0.18 -14.97
C ARG A 85 -12.98 1.24 -15.01
N GLY A 86 -12.14 2.27 -15.14
CA GLY A 86 -12.57 3.66 -15.20
C GLY A 86 -13.36 4.12 -13.96
N PHE A 87 -13.02 3.64 -12.76
CA PHE A 87 -13.71 4.03 -11.53
C PHE A 87 -12.75 4.62 -10.51
N TRP A 88 -13.20 5.67 -9.83
CA TRP A 88 -12.47 6.31 -8.76
C TRP A 88 -13.39 6.51 -7.56
N SER A 89 -12.98 6.01 -6.41
CA SER A 89 -13.65 6.29 -5.15
C SER A 89 -12.62 6.37 -4.03
N TRP A 90 -12.87 7.22 -3.04
CA TRP A 90 -11.94 7.35 -1.92
C TRP A 90 -11.68 6.01 -1.22
N ARG A 91 -12.70 5.14 -1.11
CA ARG A 91 -12.56 3.81 -0.49
C ARG A 91 -11.62 2.89 -1.28
N ALA A 92 -11.68 3.00 -2.60
CA ALA A 92 -10.79 2.23 -3.47
C ALA A 92 -9.35 2.76 -3.38
N GLN A 93 -9.16 4.09 -3.34
CA GLN A 93 -7.84 4.69 -3.11
C GLN A 93 -7.24 4.27 -1.77
N VAL A 94 -8.02 4.38 -0.68
CA VAL A 94 -7.58 3.96 0.66
C VAL A 94 -7.20 2.48 0.68
N ARG A 95 -7.97 1.62 -0.01
CA ARG A 95 -7.64 0.21 -0.11
C ARG A 95 -6.37 -0.04 -0.92
N ALA A 96 -6.18 0.62 -2.05
CA ALA A 96 -4.98 0.48 -2.87
C ALA A 96 -3.73 0.90 -2.07
N ILE A 97 -3.80 2.01 -1.33
CA ILE A 97 -2.72 2.46 -0.44
C ILE A 97 -2.47 1.43 0.67
N ALA A 98 -3.53 0.87 1.28
CA ALA A 98 -3.39 -0.18 2.29
C ALA A 98 -2.68 -1.42 1.73
N CYS A 99 -2.98 -1.81 0.48
CA CYS A 99 -2.31 -2.90 -0.20
C CYS A 99 -0.83 -2.61 -0.48
N VAL A 100 -0.48 -1.39 -0.88
CA VAL A 100 0.92 -0.99 -1.10
C VAL A 100 1.71 -1.06 0.21
N MET A 101 1.13 -0.57 1.32
CA MET A 101 1.77 -0.67 2.64
C MET A 101 1.91 -2.12 3.11
N LEU A 102 0.85 -2.93 2.97
CA LEU A 102 0.89 -4.34 3.33
C LEU A 102 1.93 -5.08 2.51
N PHE A 103 1.99 -4.81 1.21
CA PHE A 103 2.92 -5.44 0.29
C PHE A 103 4.35 -5.20 0.77
N TRP A 104 4.79 -3.95 0.91
CA TRP A 104 6.18 -3.66 1.28
C TRP A 104 6.56 -4.11 2.69
N VAL A 105 5.65 -4.04 3.66
CA VAL A 105 5.94 -4.55 5.02
C VAL A 105 6.01 -6.08 5.04
N ALA A 106 5.07 -6.76 4.37
CA ALA A 106 5.06 -8.22 4.35
C ALA A 106 6.21 -8.78 3.50
N GLU A 107 6.51 -8.13 2.39
CA GLU A 107 7.57 -8.52 1.45
C GLU A 107 8.95 -8.39 2.10
N ASP A 108 9.30 -7.23 2.67
CA ASP A 108 10.57 -7.03 3.41
C ASP A 108 10.69 -8.03 4.57
N GLY A 109 9.61 -8.28 5.31
CA GLY A 109 9.60 -9.28 6.40
C GLY A 109 9.77 -10.72 5.89
N LEU A 110 9.10 -11.06 4.78
CA LEU A 110 9.23 -12.38 4.14
C LEU A 110 10.61 -12.56 3.54
N TRP A 111 11.25 -11.50 3.04
CA TRP A 111 12.63 -11.54 2.58
C TRP A 111 13.55 -12.07 3.68
N PHE A 112 13.46 -11.55 4.91
CA PHE A 112 14.27 -12.06 6.03
C PHE A 112 13.91 -13.49 6.44
N VAL A 113 12.63 -13.86 6.39
CA VAL A 113 12.19 -15.23 6.72
C VAL A 113 12.67 -16.25 5.69
N LEU A 114 12.65 -15.88 4.41
CA LEU A 114 12.92 -16.77 3.28
C LEU A 114 14.39 -16.77 2.85
N ASN A 115 15.14 -15.69 3.11
CA ASN A 115 16.53 -15.57 2.70
C ASN A 115 17.45 -16.43 3.59
N PRO A 116 18.07 -17.50 3.05
CA PRO A 116 18.94 -18.38 3.84
C PRO A 116 20.22 -17.69 4.33
N ALA A 117 20.63 -16.57 3.73
CA ALA A 117 21.80 -15.82 4.17
C ALA A 117 21.52 -14.94 5.41
N PHE A 118 20.26 -14.65 5.70
CA PHE A 118 19.85 -13.84 6.85
C PHE A 118 19.09 -14.68 7.88
N GLY A 119 17.85 -15.05 7.56
CA GLY A 119 16.93 -15.60 8.55
C GLY A 119 16.57 -14.58 9.64
N LEU A 120 15.65 -14.96 10.53
CA LEU A 120 15.29 -14.14 11.69
C LEU A 120 16.43 -14.00 12.71
N ALA A 121 17.46 -14.85 12.62
CA ALA A 121 18.63 -14.80 13.51
C ALA A 121 19.53 -13.58 13.24
N ARG A 122 19.48 -13.04 12.02
CA ARG A 122 20.24 -11.86 11.57
C ARG A 122 19.34 -10.65 11.31
N PHE A 123 18.10 -10.69 11.82
CA PHE A 123 17.16 -9.59 11.72
C PHE A 123 17.36 -8.62 12.89
N ASP A 124 18.46 -7.89 12.82
CA ASP A 124 18.87 -6.94 13.86
C ASP A 124 19.61 -5.73 13.25
N PRO A 125 19.82 -4.64 14.02
CA PRO A 125 20.42 -3.41 13.49
C PRO A 125 21.87 -3.55 13.02
N VAL A 126 22.61 -4.57 13.47
CA VAL A 126 24.01 -4.79 13.10
C VAL A 126 24.09 -5.43 11.72
N ASP A 127 23.31 -6.50 11.52
CA ASP A 127 23.30 -7.24 10.26
C ASP A 127 22.48 -6.55 9.16
N VAL A 128 21.54 -5.67 9.53
CA VAL A 128 20.62 -5.01 8.61
C VAL A 128 20.77 -3.47 8.67
N PRO A 129 21.95 -2.93 8.32
CA PRO A 129 22.30 -1.53 8.56
C PRO A 129 21.53 -0.54 7.68
N TRP A 130 20.84 -1.01 6.63
CA TRP A 130 19.98 -0.16 5.81
C TRP A 130 18.71 0.25 6.55
N HIS A 131 18.20 -0.55 7.49
CA HIS A 131 17.13 -0.10 8.40
C HIS A 131 17.74 0.79 9.48
N ARG A 132 17.64 2.12 9.29
CA ARG A 132 18.28 3.11 10.17
C ARG A 132 17.65 3.20 11.56
N HIS A 133 16.34 3.01 11.63
CA HIS A 133 15.55 3.25 12.84
C HIS A 133 14.86 1.96 13.27
N TRP A 134 15.12 1.54 14.50
CA TRP A 134 14.54 0.34 15.09
C TRP A 134 13.70 0.70 16.31
N TRP A 135 12.56 0.02 16.45
CA TRP A 135 11.76 0.09 17.67
C TRP A 135 11.53 -1.34 18.19
N GLY A 136 12.26 -1.69 19.24
CA GLY A 136 12.24 -3.05 19.76
C GLY A 136 12.81 -4.06 18.75
N PRO A 137 12.11 -5.17 18.45
CA PRO A 137 12.66 -6.27 17.65
C PRO A 137 12.54 -6.06 16.13
N ALA A 138 12.04 -4.91 15.66
CA ALA A 138 11.83 -4.67 14.24
C ALA A 138 12.07 -3.19 13.86
N PRO A 139 12.32 -2.90 12.58
CA PRO A 139 12.43 -1.54 12.07
C PRO A 139 11.18 -0.71 12.40
N ALA A 140 11.36 0.58 12.72
CA ALA A 140 10.28 1.48 13.09
C ALA A 140 9.16 1.53 12.03
N ASP A 141 9.55 1.44 10.76
CA ASP A 141 8.65 1.43 9.60
C ASP A 141 7.64 0.27 9.66
N TYR A 142 8.01 -0.90 10.20
CA TYR A 142 7.11 -2.05 10.31
C TYR A 142 5.92 -1.74 11.22
N TRP A 143 6.19 -1.10 12.35
CA TRP A 143 5.14 -0.72 13.31
C TRP A 143 4.24 0.37 12.73
N VAL A 144 4.83 1.40 12.13
CA VAL A 144 4.09 2.54 11.57
C VAL A 144 3.25 2.09 10.38
N PHE A 145 3.84 1.47 9.37
CA PHE A 145 3.12 1.06 8.17
C PHE A 145 2.21 -0.13 8.42
N GLY A 146 2.56 -1.06 9.32
CA GLY A 146 1.67 -2.14 9.73
C GLY A 146 0.40 -1.62 10.42
N PHE A 147 0.54 -0.68 11.35
CA PHE A 147 -0.60 -0.03 11.99
C PHE A 147 -1.45 0.77 11.01
N LEU A 148 -0.82 1.63 10.19
CA LEU A 148 -1.54 2.43 9.20
C LEU A 148 -2.27 1.55 8.18
N CYS A 149 -1.63 0.48 7.71
CA CYS A 149 -2.25 -0.49 6.82
C CYS A 149 -3.53 -1.08 7.41
N LEU A 150 -3.50 -1.53 8.67
CA LEU A 150 -4.68 -2.08 9.34
C LEU A 150 -5.81 -1.04 9.43
N VAL A 151 -5.47 0.19 9.82
CA VAL A 151 -6.44 1.31 9.89
C VAL A 151 -7.06 1.56 8.51
N LEU A 152 -6.27 1.63 7.45
CA LEU A 152 -6.77 1.89 6.09
C LEU A 152 -7.64 0.74 5.58
N PHE A 153 -7.31 -0.52 5.86
CA PHE A 153 -8.18 -1.65 5.52
C PHE A 153 -9.53 -1.54 6.21
N VAL A 154 -9.55 -1.24 7.51
CA VAL A 154 -10.78 -0.99 8.28
C VAL A 154 -11.58 0.16 7.69
N LEU A 155 -10.93 1.31 7.43
CA LEU A 155 -11.58 2.48 6.81
C LEU A 155 -12.17 2.16 5.43
N SER A 156 -11.49 1.34 4.62
CA SER A 156 -11.98 0.89 3.31
C SER A 156 -13.23 0.01 3.41
N ALA A 157 -13.43 -0.66 4.55
CA ALA A 157 -14.53 -1.57 4.80
C ALA A 157 -15.77 -0.87 5.41
N LEU A 158 -15.61 0.33 5.98
CA LEU A 158 -16.67 1.01 6.71
C LEU A 158 -17.93 1.24 5.84
N PRO A 159 -19.14 1.04 6.41
CA PRO A 159 -20.39 1.34 5.74
C PRO A 159 -20.45 2.77 5.20
N LYS A 160 -21.26 3.00 4.16
CA LYS A 160 -21.60 4.38 3.77
C LYS A 160 -22.53 4.91 4.86
N ALA A 161 -22.24 6.09 5.41
CA ALA A 161 -23.13 6.75 6.36
C ALA A 161 -24.55 6.78 5.79
N ARG A 162 -25.54 6.32 6.56
CA ARG A 162 -26.93 6.44 6.17
C ARG A 162 -27.23 7.94 6.11
N ARG A 163 -27.82 8.41 5.00
CA ARG A 163 -28.40 9.75 5.00
C ARG A 163 -29.45 9.81 6.11
N PRO A 164 -29.48 10.86 6.95
CA PRO A 164 -30.54 11.02 7.93
C PRO A 164 -31.89 10.99 7.20
N ALA A 165 -32.87 10.30 7.77
CA ALA A 165 -34.18 10.06 7.16
C ALA A 165 -35.08 11.32 7.05
N HIS A 166 -34.52 12.50 7.29
CA HIS A 166 -35.24 13.76 7.40
C HIS A 166 -34.61 14.87 6.55
N GLU A 167 -34.48 14.62 5.24
CA GLU A 167 -34.39 15.72 4.29
C GLU A 167 -35.76 15.80 3.61
N PRO A 168 -36.62 16.78 3.97
CA PRO A 168 -37.88 16.95 3.26
C PRO A 168 -37.58 17.14 1.77
N PRO A 169 -38.41 16.60 0.87
CA PRO A 169 -38.19 16.73 -0.56
C PRO A 169 -38.03 18.22 -0.89
N VAL A 170 -36.86 18.61 -1.40
CA VAL A 170 -36.64 19.95 -1.92
C VAL A 170 -37.73 20.20 -2.95
N ALA A 171 -38.64 21.12 -2.62
CA ALA A 171 -39.73 21.50 -3.50
C ALA A 171 -39.12 21.90 -4.84
N ARG A 172 -39.36 21.09 -5.89
CA ARG A 172 -39.01 21.48 -7.25
C ARG A 172 -39.72 22.80 -7.53
N LYS A 173 -38.96 23.90 -7.65
CA LYS A 173 -39.51 25.16 -8.15
C LYS A 173 -40.20 24.86 -9.48
N PRO A 174 -41.47 25.27 -9.69
CA PRO A 174 -42.12 25.14 -10.97
C PRO A 174 -41.25 25.77 -12.04
N ARG A 175 -40.94 25.02 -13.11
CA ARG A 175 -40.36 25.61 -14.31
C ARG A 175 -41.39 26.62 -14.82
N ALA A 176 -41.06 27.90 -14.74
CA ALA A 176 -41.81 28.93 -15.44
C ALA A 176 -41.75 28.59 -16.94
N HIS A 177 -42.86 28.11 -17.49
CA HIS A 177 -43.02 28.02 -18.92
C HIS A 177 -43.05 29.45 -19.46
N ALA A 178 -41.96 29.86 -20.10
CA ALA A 178 -41.93 31.07 -20.91
C ALA A 178 -42.96 30.89 -22.03
N ARG A 179 -44.08 31.61 -21.94
CA ARG A 179 -45.01 31.78 -23.05
C ARG A 179 -44.28 32.58 -24.13
N ILE A 180 -44.10 31.97 -25.30
CA ILE A 180 -43.67 32.66 -26.51
C ILE A 180 -44.91 33.40 -27.05
N PRO A 181 -44.90 34.75 -27.17
CA PRO A 181 -45.96 35.47 -27.88
C PRO A 181 -45.84 35.22 -29.39
N ARG A 182 -47.01 35.08 -30.03
CA ARG A 182 -47.17 34.88 -31.49
C ARG A 182 -46.87 36.14 -32.27
#